data_AF-A0A2S2QDX7-F1
#
_entry.id   AF-A0A2S2QDX7-F1
#
_cell.length_a   1.000
_cell.length_b   1.000
_cell.length_c   1.000
_cell.angle_alpha   90.00
_cell.angle_beta   90.00
_cell.angle_gamma   90.00
#
_symmetry.space_group_name_H-M   'P 1'
#
loop_
_entity.id
_entity.type
_entity.pdbx_description
1 polymer ?
#
loop_
_entity_poly.entity_id
_entity_poly.type
_entity_poly.pdbx_seq_one_letter_code
_entity_poly.pdbx_strand_id
1 'polypeptide(L)'
;STITRSLVKETDILFSVKNEDNGSQSYKLLFNISQIKPNYEAMIKGGHLKVTETGIQPTITTGLKGRGAKRKTLGDGAGGIGSGKKGRNAGDQSNVKLPAHGYPLEHPFNKDGYKYILAEPDPHAPFRQEFDESNESAGKLIPGWLYRPLCPNQVLLALHDRAPQLHISEDRLSVTGEKGYCMARATHSVTNGNWYWETTIEEMPDNSACRIGWSQEFANLQAPLGYDKFGYSWRSR
;
A
#
# COMPACT_ATOMS: atom_id res chain seq x y z
N SER A 1 -23.26 -11.62 6.98
CA SER A 1 -22.29 -11.20 5.95
C SER A 1 -21.96 -12.39 5.05
N THR A 2 -21.75 -12.18 3.74
CA THR A 2 -21.32 -13.23 2.78
C THR A 2 -20.00 -13.88 3.23
N ILE A 3 -19.10 -13.08 3.83
CA ILE A 3 -17.81 -13.52 4.37
C ILE A 3 -18.00 -14.57 5.48
N THR A 4 -18.82 -14.27 6.49
CA THR A 4 -19.11 -15.21 7.59
C THR A 4 -19.68 -16.52 7.06
N ARG A 5 -20.55 -16.45 6.05
CA ARG A 5 -21.15 -17.66 5.46
C ARG A 5 -20.11 -18.53 4.73
N SER A 6 -19.14 -17.92 4.06
CA SER A 6 -18.04 -18.64 3.42
C SER A 6 -17.07 -19.23 4.47
N LEU A 7 -16.70 -18.44 5.48
CA LEU A 7 -15.80 -18.90 6.55
C LEU A 7 -16.40 -20.06 7.35
N VAL A 8 -17.71 -20.03 7.64
CA VAL A 8 -18.43 -21.13 8.31
C VAL A 8 -18.47 -22.39 7.44
N LYS A 9 -18.64 -22.26 6.11
CA LYS A 9 -18.64 -23.40 5.19
C LYS A 9 -17.28 -24.10 5.10
N GLU A 10 -16.19 -23.35 5.28
CA GLU A 10 -14.82 -23.84 5.19
C GLU A 10 -14.18 -24.08 6.58
N THR A 11 -15.01 -24.06 7.63
CA THR A 11 -14.60 -24.44 8.98
C THR A 11 -14.24 -25.93 9.02
N ASP A 12 -13.16 -26.27 9.72
CA ASP A 12 -12.54 -27.59 9.81
C ASP A 12 -11.92 -28.13 8.51
N ILE A 13 -12.00 -27.35 7.42
CA ILE A 13 -11.29 -27.63 6.16
C ILE A 13 -10.07 -26.71 6.06
N LEU A 14 -10.30 -25.40 5.95
CA LEU A 14 -9.26 -24.38 5.80
C LEU A 14 -9.06 -23.57 7.08
N PHE A 15 -10.14 -23.38 7.85
CA PHE A 15 -10.14 -22.53 9.03
C PHE A 15 -10.64 -23.27 10.27
N SER A 16 -10.05 -23.04 11.43
CA SER A 16 -10.64 -23.36 12.74
C SER A 16 -11.32 -22.13 13.31
N VAL A 17 -12.47 -22.31 13.95
CA VAL A 17 -13.20 -21.24 14.63
C VAL A 17 -12.88 -21.22 16.11
N LYS A 18 -12.60 -20.04 16.65
CA LYS A 18 -12.53 -19.78 18.09
C LYS A 18 -13.56 -18.71 18.45
N ASN A 19 -14.54 -19.12 19.25
CA ASN A 19 -15.52 -18.21 19.83
C ASN A 19 -14.87 -17.55 21.06
N GLU A 20 -14.89 -16.22 21.12
CA GLU A 20 -14.49 -15.46 22.29
C GLU A 20 -15.68 -15.26 23.24
N ASP A 21 -15.40 -15.06 24.53
CA ASP A 21 -16.41 -14.89 25.57
C ASP A 21 -17.31 -13.65 25.36
N ASN A 22 -16.84 -12.70 24.56
CA ASN A 22 -17.59 -11.51 24.14
C ASN A 22 -18.59 -11.78 22.98
N GLY A 23 -18.72 -13.04 22.54
CA GLY A 23 -19.59 -13.44 21.42
C GLY A 23 -18.99 -13.21 20.03
N SER A 24 -17.74 -12.71 19.94
CA SER A 24 -17.04 -12.57 18.68
C SER A 24 -16.46 -13.91 18.21
N GLN A 25 -16.35 -14.07 16.89
CA GLN A 25 -15.78 -15.26 16.28
C GLN A 25 -14.48 -14.90 15.59
N SER A 26 -13.40 -15.58 15.96
CA SER A 26 -12.12 -15.50 15.28
C SER A 26 -11.89 -16.78 14.46
N TYR A 27 -11.34 -16.63 13.26
CA TYR A 27 -11.05 -17.74 12.35
C TYR A 27 -9.54 -17.83 12.18
N LYS A 28 -8.98 -19.02 12.41
CA LYS A 28 -7.54 -19.31 12.27
C LYS A 28 -7.32 -20.25 11.10
N LEU A 29 -6.38 -19.93 10.23
CA LEU A 29 -5.99 -20.79 9.12
C LEU A 29 -5.28 -22.05 9.65
N LEU A 30 -5.68 -23.23 9.16
CA LEU A 30 -5.12 -24.53 9.54
C LEU A 30 -3.88 -24.94 8.72
N PHE A 31 -3.64 -24.27 7.59
CA PHE A 31 -2.53 -24.57 6.69
C PHE A 31 -1.33 -23.64 6.90
N ASN A 32 -0.16 -24.12 6.50
CA ASN A 32 1.03 -23.29 6.42
C ASN A 32 0.82 -22.21 5.33
N ILE A 33 0.90 -20.94 5.72
CA ILE A 33 0.65 -19.82 4.80
C ILE A 33 1.61 -19.80 3.61
N SER A 34 2.81 -20.40 3.73
CA SER A 34 3.76 -20.52 2.61
C SER A 34 3.27 -21.44 1.48
N GLN A 35 2.27 -22.27 1.75
CA GLN A 35 1.64 -23.16 0.77
C GLN A 35 0.47 -22.48 0.04
N ILE A 36 -0.02 -21.35 0.56
CA ILE A 36 -1.08 -20.58 -0.08
C ILE A 36 -0.47 -19.77 -1.22
N LYS A 37 -0.90 -20.09 -2.45
CA LYS A 37 -0.56 -19.33 -3.66
C LYS A 37 -1.85 -18.78 -4.26
N PRO A 38 -1.80 -17.63 -4.96
CA PRO A 38 -2.97 -17.14 -5.67
C PRO A 38 -3.46 -18.21 -6.66
N ASN A 39 -4.76 -18.51 -6.62
CA ASN A 39 -5.37 -19.54 -7.47
C ASN A 39 -5.65 -18.99 -8.86
N TYR A 40 -4.59 -18.74 -9.63
CA TYR A 40 -4.68 -18.19 -10.97
C TYR A 40 -5.51 -19.06 -11.92
N GLU A 41 -5.48 -20.38 -11.77
CA GLU A 41 -6.32 -21.29 -12.55
C GLU A 41 -7.81 -21.03 -12.36
N ALA A 42 -8.26 -20.87 -11.12
CA ALA A 42 -9.66 -20.58 -10.82
C ALA A 42 -10.06 -19.19 -11.33
N MET A 43 -9.15 -18.20 -11.26
CA MET A 43 -9.39 -16.86 -11.79
C MET A 43 -9.50 -16.85 -13.33
N ILE A 44 -8.72 -17.69 -14.01
CA ILE A 44 -8.81 -17.89 -15.47
C ILE A 44 -10.11 -18.60 -15.83
N LYS A 45 -10.40 -19.74 -15.19
CA LYS A 45 -11.62 -20.53 -15.41
C LYS A 45 -12.90 -19.73 -15.09
N GLY A 46 -12.85 -18.88 -14.07
CA GLY A 46 -13.93 -17.98 -13.67
C GLY A 46 -14.06 -16.73 -14.54
N GLY A 47 -13.22 -16.58 -15.56
CA GLY A 47 -13.28 -15.47 -16.52
C GLY A 47 -12.89 -14.11 -15.95
N HIS A 48 -12.32 -14.03 -14.75
CA HIS A 48 -11.73 -12.82 -14.15
C HIS A 48 -10.38 -12.46 -14.80
N LEU A 49 -9.69 -13.48 -15.29
CA LEU A 49 -8.45 -13.37 -16.05
C LEU A 49 -8.66 -14.01 -17.42
N LYS A 50 -8.44 -13.25 -18.50
CA LYS A 50 -8.44 -13.79 -19.87
C LYS A 50 -7.02 -14.06 -20.31
N VAL A 51 -6.75 -15.29 -20.71
CA VAL A 51 -5.51 -15.66 -21.38
C VAL A 51 -5.64 -15.26 -22.85
N THR A 52 -4.81 -14.33 -23.30
CA THR A 52 -4.66 -13.94 -24.70
C THR A 52 -3.28 -14.38 -25.20
N GLU A 53 -3.10 -14.37 -26.52
CA GLU A 53 -1.81 -14.68 -27.18
C GLU A 53 -0.67 -13.77 -26.68
N THR A 54 -1.02 -12.61 -26.12
CA THR A 54 -0.12 -11.60 -25.54
C THR A 54 -0.04 -11.61 -24.00
N GLY A 55 -0.61 -12.61 -23.31
CA GLY A 55 -0.54 -12.75 -21.84
C GLY A 55 -1.91 -12.77 -21.13
N ILE A 56 -1.94 -12.55 -19.81
CA ILE A 56 -3.20 -12.52 -19.04
C ILE A 56 -3.70 -11.09 -18.85
N GLN A 57 -4.91 -10.80 -19.36
CA GLN A 57 -5.59 -9.51 -19.20
C GLN A 57 -6.74 -9.60 -18.17
N PRO A 58 -6.95 -8.58 -17.32
CA PRO A 58 -8.15 -8.49 -16.49
C PRO A 58 -9.37 -8.28 -17.39
N THR A 59 -10.45 -9.01 -17.12
CA THR A 59 -11.76 -8.68 -17.67
C THR A 59 -12.36 -7.54 -16.85
N ILE A 60 -12.03 -6.31 -17.22
CA ILE A 60 -12.62 -5.12 -16.60
C ILE A 60 -14.13 -5.12 -16.91
N THR A 61 -14.96 -5.46 -15.91
CA THR A 61 -16.43 -5.30 -15.95
C THR A 61 -16.91 -4.11 -15.14
N THR A 62 -16.02 -3.32 -14.54
CA THR A 62 -16.41 -2.11 -13.78
C THR A 62 -15.97 -0.86 -14.52
N GLY A 63 -16.97 -0.13 -15.04
CA GLY A 63 -16.77 1.12 -15.77
C GLY A 63 -16.16 2.22 -14.91
N LEU A 64 -14.88 2.48 -15.08
CA LEU A 64 -14.24 3.75 -14.73
C LEU A 64 -13.20 4.07 -15.82
N LYS A 65 -13.63 4.83 -16.84
CA LYS A 65 -12.73 5.47 -17.81
C LYS A 65 -11.97 6.60 -17.10
N GLY A 66 -10.87 6.26 -16.43
CA GLY A 66 -9.88 7.24 -16.01
C GLY A 66 -9.13 7.76 -17.22
N ARG A 67 -9.23 9.06 -17.52
CA ARG A 67 -8.38 9.75 -18.50
C ARG A 67 -6.95 9.85 -17.94
N GLY A 68 -6.16 8.78 -18.09
CA GLY A 68 -4.72 8.81 -17.88
C GLY A 68 -4.02 9.43 -19.09
N ALA A 69 -3.05 10.31 -18.84
CA ALA A 69 -2.22 10.91 -19.87
C ALA A 69 -1.53 9.82 -20.71
N LYS A 70 -1.71 9.86 -22.04
CA LYS A 70 -1.01 8.96 -22.96
C LYS A 70 0.49 9.16 -22.80
N ARG A 71 1.19 8.16 -22.26
CA ARG A 71 2.65 8.08 -22.38
C ARG A 71 2.95 7.89 -23.87
N LYS A 72 3.54 8.91 -24.51
CA LYS A 72 3.91 8.86 -25.93
C LYS A 72 4.91 7.72 -26.15
N THR A 73 4.59 6.81 -27.06
CA THR A 73 5.51 5.83 -27.61
C THR A 73 6.46 6.53 -28.58
N LEU A 74 7.75 6.21 -28.50
CA LEU A 74 8.75 6.65 -29.48
C LEU A 74 8.64 5.74 -30.71
N GLY A 75 8.19 6.29 -31.83
CA GLY A 75 8.12 5.56 -33.10
C GLY A 75 7.07 6.12 -34.05
N ASP A 76 7.29 7.35 -34.54
CA ASP A 76 7.04 7.77 -35.93
C ASP A 76 7.41 9.26 -36.06
N GLY A 77 8.32 9.55 -37.00
CA GLY A 77 9.14 10.76 -36.99
C GLY A 77 8.52 11.99 -37.67
N ALA A 78 8.96 13.17 -37.22
CA ALA A 78 9.72 14.16 -38.01
C ALA A 78 9.77 15.52 -37.28
N GLY A 79 10.99 16.06 -37.09
CA GLY A 79 11.20 17.50 -36.85
C GLY A 79 11.89 17.90 -35.54
N GLY A 80 13.23 17.95 -35.58
CA GLY A 80 13.95 19.13 -35.06
C GLY A 80 14.56 19.12 -33.66
N ILE A 81 15.90 18.99 -33.67
CA ILE A 81 16.91 19.59 -32.76
C ILE A 81 17.28 18.81 -31.49
N GLY A 82 18.47 18.19 -31.51
CA GLY A 82 19.43 18.38 -30.42
C GLY A 82 20.05 17.15 -29.73
N SER A 83 21.17 16.65 -30.28
CA SER A 83 22.29 15.92 -29.63
C SER A 83 22.04 14.59 -28.88
N GLY A 84 22.71 13.53 -29.34
CA GLY A 84 22.49 12.15 -28.91
C GLY A 84 23.42 11.60 -27.83
N LYS A 85 23.05 10.43 -27.28
CA LYS A 85 23.78 9.15 -27.38
C LYS A 85 23.07 8.05 -26.56
N LYS A 86 22.88 6.90 -27.22
CA LYS A 86 22.53 5.54 -26.74
C LYS A 86 21.18 5.34 -26.04
N GLY A 87 20.32 4.58 -26.72
CA GLY A 87 19.01 4.13 -26.25
C GLY A 87 19.09 3.33 -24.95
N ARG A 88 18.12 3.61 -24.07
CA ARG A 88 17.84 2.80 -22.90
C ARG A 88 16.58 2.00 -23.17
N ASN A 89 16.72 0.68 -23.05
CA ASN A 89 15.64 -0.29 -23.07
C ASN A 89 14.56 0.12 -22.06
N ALA A 90 13.30 0.03 -22.47
CA ALA A 90 12.12 0.35 -21.66
C ALA A 90 11.82 -0.71 -20.57
N GLY A 91 12.84 -1.41 -20.08
CA GLY A 91 12.77 -2.37 -18.96
C GLY A 91 13.48 -1.90 -17.69
N ASP A 92 14.10 -0.71 -17.70
CA ASP A 92 14.92 -0.24 -16.59
C ASP A 92 14.25 0.93 -15.84
N GLN A 93 13.17 0.65 -15.12
CA GLN A 93 12.70 1.52 -14.03
C GLN A 93 13.59 1.42 -12.77
N SER A 94 14.79 0.83 -12.87
CA SER A 94 15.72 0.69 -11.74
C SER A 94 16.58 1.92 -11.46
N ASN A 95 16.46 3.02 -12.23
CA ASN A 95 17.43 4.14 -12.15
C ASN A 95 16.83 5.53 -11.88
N VAL A 96 15.68 5.63 -11.22
CA VAL A 96 15.51 6.78 -10.31
C VAL A 96 16.30 6.38 -9.08
N LYS A 97 17.41 7.07 -8.79
CA LYS A 97 18.19 6.84 -7.57
C LYS A 97 17.30 7.24 -6.39
N LEU A 98 16.51 6.28 -5.92
CA LEU A 98 15.64 6.47 -4.78
C LEU A 98 16.53 6.69 -3.56
N PRO A 99 16.12 7.58 -2.64
CA PRO A 99 16.68 7.59 -1.30
C PRO A 99 16.68 6.20 -0.67
N ALA A 100 17.53 5.97 0.34
CA ALA A 100 17.69 4.66 0.98
C ALA A 100 16.37 4.07 1.51
N HIS A 101 15.41 4.93 1.88
CA HIS A 101 14.08 4.54 2.34
C HIS A 101 13.11 4.11 1.21
N GLY A 102 13.52 4.14 -0.07
CA GLY A 102 12.77 3.62 -1.22
C GLY A 102 11.61 4.48 -1.71
N TYR A 103 11.30 5.60 -1.05
CA TYR A 103 10.24 6.51 -1.48
C TYR A 103 10.80 7.61 -2.38
N PRO A 104 10.11 7.98 -3.47
CA PRO A 104 10.47 9.16 -4.24
C PRO A 104 10.34 10.42 -3.37
N LEU A 105 11.15 11.45 -3.68
CA LEU A 105 11.10 12.75 -3.00
C LEU A 105 9.71 13.38 -3.03
N GLU A 106 8.96 13.16 -4.12
CA GLU A 106 7.58 13.59 -4.29
C GLU A 106 6.60 12.42 -4.17
N HIS A 107 6.60 11.71 -3.04
CA HIS A 107 5.55 10.70 -2.79
C HIS A 107 4.23 11.39 -2.41
N PRO A 108 3.10 11.08 -3.08
CA PRO A 108 1.82 11.69 -2.77
C PRO A 108 1.29 11.27 -1.39
N PHE A 109 0.63 12.19 -0.69
CA PHE A 109 -0.04 11.92 0.58
C PHE A 109 -1.43 11.35 0.37
N ASN A 110 -1.90 10.54 1.32
CA ASN A 110 -3.31 10.13 1.39
C ASN A 110 -4.22 11.37 1.42
N LYS A 111 -5.11 11.50 0.42
CA LYS A 111 -6.05 12.62 0.29
C LYS A 111 -7.26 12.23 -0.54
N ASP A 112 -8.36 12.97 -0.38
CA ASP A 112 -9.60 12.79 -1.17
C ASP A 112 -10.17 11.36 -1.15
N GLY A 113 -9.94 10.61 -0.07
CA GLY A 113 -10.34 9.20 0.06
C GLY A 113 -9.45 8.21 -0.69
N TYR A 114 -8.36 8.67 -1.31
CA TYR A 114 -7.37 7.81 -1.96
C TYR A 114 -6.19 7.53 -1.05
N LYS A 115 -5.75 6.26 -1.08
CA LYS A 115 -4.57 5.78 -0.37
C LYS A 115 -3.43 5.57 -1.35
N TYR A 116 -2.30 6.19 -1.07
CA TYR A 116 -1.10 6.04 -1.86
C TYR A 116 -0.13 5.17 -1.08
N ILE A 117 0.17 4.00 -1.64
CA ILE A 117 1.12 3.05 -1.07
C ILE A 117 2.23 2.80 -2.07
N LEU A 118 3.45 2.66 -1.57
CA LEU A 118 4.54 2.14 -2.38
C LEU A 118 4.27 0.66 -2.65
N ALA A 119 4.46 0.23 -3.89
CA ALA A 119 4.25 -1.13 -4.31
C ALA A 119 5.53 -1.67 -4.97
N GLU A 120 5.79 -2.95 -4.77
CA GLU A 120 6.89 -3.68 -5.40
C GLU A 120 6.34 -4.77 -6.33
N PRO A 121 7.08 -5.12 -7.40
CA PRO A 121 6.82 -6.31 -8.20
C PRO A 121 6.57 -7.54 -7.33
N ASP A 122 5.48 -8.27 -7.57
CA ASP A 122 5.29 -9.58 -6.93
C ASP A 122 6.17 -10.62 -7.66
N PRO A 123 7.13 -11.27 -6.97
CA PRO A 123 7.98 -12.30 -7.58
C PRO A 123 7.22 -13.54 -8.05
N HIS A 124 6.00 -13.77 -7.54
CA HIS A 124 5.17 -14.92 -7.87
C HIS A 124 4.03 -14.56 -8.84
N ALA A 125 4.03 -13.33 -9.37
CA ALA A 125 3.08 -12.93 -10.38
C ALA A 125 3.33 -13.72 -11.68
N PRO A 126 2.34 -14.46 -12.20
CA PRO A 126 2.48 -15.19 -13.43
C PRO A 126 2.44 -14.20 -14.60
N PHE A 127 3.10 -14.59 -15.69
CA PHE A 127 3.11 -13.85 -16.95
C PHE A 127 3.64 -12.41 -16.86
N ARG A 128 4.52 -12.15 -15.89
CA ARG A 128 5.11 -10.82 -15.67
C ARG A 128 5.93 -10.37 -16.88
N GLN A 129 6.73 -11.28 -17.43
CA GLN A 129 7.58 -10.99 -18.58
C GLN A 129 6.75 -10.58 -19.80
N GLU A 130 5.67 -11.31 -20.06
CA GLU A 130 4.73 -11.09 -21.15
C GLU A 130 3.99 -9.76 -21.00
N PHE A 131 3.61 -9.38 -19.76
CA PHE A 131 3.05 -8.06 -19.50
C PHE A 131 4.04 -6.95 -19.81
N ASP A 132 5.28 -7.06 -19.33
CA ASP A 132 6.33 -6.06 -19.54
C ASP A 132 6.73 -5.94 -21.03
N GLU A 133 6.66 -7.03 -21.80
CA GLU A 133 6.95 -7.09 -23.24
C GLU A 133 5.75 -6.65 -24.12
N SER A 134 4.53 -6.62 -23.58
CA SER A 134 3.32 -6.29 -24.33
C SER A 134 3.16 -4.77 -24.58
N ASN A 135 3.30 -4.35 -25.83
CA ASN A 135 3.03 -2.96 -26.24
C ASN A 135 1.54 -2.54 -26.06
N GLU A 136 0.62 -3.51 -26.00
CA GLU A 136 -0.82 -3.28 -25.81
C GLU A 136 -1.21 -2.93 -24.37
N SER A 137 -0.31 -3.13 -23.41
CA SER A 137 -0.53 -2.79 -21.99
C SER A 137 -0.19 -1.33 -21.68
N ALA A 138 0.46 -0.63 -22.62
CA ALA A 138 0.80 0.77 -22.48
C ALA A 138 -0.44 1.66 -22.31
N GLY A 139 -0.54 2.32 -21.15
CA GLY A 139 -1.64 3.23 -20.82
C GLY A 139 -2.91 2.56 -20.28
N LYS A 140 -2.92 1.23 -20.15
CA LYS A 140 -3.98 0.52 -19.40
C LYS A 140 -3.69 0.59 -17.89
N LEU A 141 -4.74 0.37 -17.09
CA LEU A 141 -4.59 0.23 -15.63
C LEU A 141 -3.68 -0.97 -15.34
N ILE A 142 -2.70 -0.77 -14.45
CA ILE A 142 -1.79 -1.83 -14.04
C ILE A 142 -2.60 -2.89 -13.29
N PRO A 143 -2.55 -4.16 -13.69
CA PRO A 143 -3.20 -5.23 -12.96
C PRO A 143 -2.68 -5.35 -11.52
N GLY A 144 -3.59 -5.37 -10.55
CA GLY A 144 -3.25 -5.37 -9.13
C GLY A 144 -2.50 -6.62 -8.66
N TRP A 145 -2.58 -7.76 -9.37
CA TRP A 145 -1.86 -9.00 -9.00
C TRP A 145 -0.38 -9.00 -9.41
N LEU A 146 0.06 -8.04 -10.22
CA LEU A 146 1.47 -7.94 -10.63
C LEU A 146 2.36 -7.31 -9.54
N TYR A 147 1.74 -6.68 -8.55
CA TYR A 147 2.39 -5.89 -7.52
C TYR A 147 1.81 -6.21 -6.16
N ARG A 148 2.63 -6.04 -5.12
CA ARG A 148 2.20 -6.10 -3.72
C ARG A 148 2.60 -4.82 -3.00
N PRO A 149 1.86 -4.40 -1.95
CA PRO A 149 2.29 -3.31 -1.09
C PRO A 149 3.69 -3.56 -0.55
N LEU A 150 4.56 -2.55 -0.58
CA LEU A 150 5.85 -2.61 0.08
C LEU A 150 5.63 -2.51 1.59
N CYS A 151 5.89 -3.60 2.30
CA CYS A 151 5.86 -3.65 3.75
C CYS A 151 7.30 -3.81 4.27
N PRO A 152 7.87 -2.77 4.92
CA PRO A 152 9.20 -2.90 5.52
C PRO A 152 9.24 -4.00 6.59
N ASN A 153 10.38 -4.68 6.72
CA ASN A 153 10.57 -5.72 7.74
C ASN A 153 10.57 -5.21 9.19
N GLN A 154 10.53 -3.88 9.37
CA GLN A 154 10.50 -3.21 10.65
C GLN A 154 9.31 -2.23 10.69
N VAL A 155 8.80 -2.00 11.90
CA VAL A 155 7.79 -0.97 12.12
C VAL A 155 8.47 0.39 12.07
N LEU A 156 8.04 1.24 11.15
CA LEU A 156 8.60 2.57 10.90
C LEU A 156 7.45 3.58 10.83
N LEU A 157 7.75 4.87 10.84
CA LEU A 157 6.76 5.90 10.54
C LEU A 157 6.41 5.89 9.05
N ALA A 158 5.12 5.92 8.72
CA ALA A 158 4.63 5.88 7.34
C ALA A 158 4.78 7.26 6.66
N LEU A 159 5.50 7.30 5.55
CA LEU A 159 5.72 8.54 4.80
C LEU A 159 4.46 9.04 4.07
N HIS A 160 3.60 8.12 3.66
CA HIS A 160 2.36 8.40 2.94
C HIS A 160 1.19 8.77 3.86
N ASP A 161 1.29 8.41 5.14
CA ASP A 161 0.20 8.48 6.12
C ASP A 161 0.54 9.40 7.28
N ARG A 162 0.84 10.65 6.90
CA ARG A 162 1.21 11.74 7.79
C ARG A 162 0.69 13.06 7.27
N ALA A 163 0.56 14.03 8.17
CA ALA A 163 0.36 15.41 7.77
C ALA A 163 1.57 15.92 6.96
N PRO A 164 1.38 16.66 5.85
CA PRO A 164 2.48 17.13 4.99
C PRO A 164 3.50 18.01 5.72
N GLN A 165 3.06 18.77 6.73
CA GLN A 165 3.91 19.67 7.52
C GLN A 165 4.79 18.97 8.57
N LEU A 166 4.62 17.67 8.80
CA LEU A 166 5.49 16.93 9.70
C LEU A 166 6.82 16.63 9.02
N HIS A 167 7.90 16.65 9.79
CA HIS A 167 9.22 16.25 9.34
C HIS A 167 9.52 14.89 9.94
N ILE A 168 9.78 13.90 9.09
CA ILE A 168 10.20 12.55 9.51
C ILE A 168 11.69 12.44 9.21
N SER A 169 12.44 11.89 10.16
CA SER A 169 13.87 11.60 10.01
C SER A 169 14.14 10.61 8.87
N GLU A 170 15.37 10.57 8.35
CA GLU A 170 15.72 9.69 7.23
C GLU A 170 15.58 8.20 7.58
N ASP A 171 15.86 7.83 8.83
CA ASP A 171 15.68 6.48 9.38
C ASP A 171 14.20 6.14 9.69
N ARG A 172 13.30 7.13 9.60
CA ARG A 172 11.85 7.01 9.83
C ARG A 172 11.46 6.57 11.23
N LEU A 173 12.29 6.88 12.22
CA LEU A 173 12.04 6.58 13.63
C LEU A 173 11.63 7.80 14.46
N SER A 174 11.98 9.01 14.01
CA SER A 174 11.61 10.27 14.68
C SER A 174 10.69 11.13 13.82
N VAL A 175 9.81 11.88 14.49
CA VAL A 175 8.91 12.85 13.86
C VAL A 175 8.90 14.16 14.63
N THR A 176 9.06 15.26 13.90
CA THR A 176 9.06 16.62 14.43
C THR A 176 7.96 17.44 13.79
N GLY A 177 7.22 18.19 14.60
CA GLY A 177 6.21 19.15 14.17
C GLY A 177 6.48 20.52 14.77
N GLU A 178 6.13 21.57 14.02
CA GLU A 178 6.36 22.95 14.45
C GLU A 178 5.06 23.66 14.84
N LYS A 179 4.08 23.69 13.91
CA LYS A 179 2.88 24.54 14.03
C LYS A 179 1.62 23.71 14.15
N GLY A 180 0.96 23.84 15.30
CA GLY A 180 -0.32 23.21 15.57
C GLY A 180 -0.22 21.69 15.70
N TYR A 181 -1.35 21.08 16.02
CA TYR A 181 -1.44 19.64 16.12
C TYR A 181 -1.59 19.01 14.74
N CYS A 182 -0.82 17.94 14.53
CA CYS A 182 -0.93 17.07 13.37
C CYS A 182 -0.45 15.67 13.76
N MET A 183 -0.69 14.70 12.87
CA MET A 183 -0.51 13.28 13.16
C MET A 183 0.30 12.58 12.07
N ALA A 184 1.08 11.59 12.49
CA ALA A 184 1.67 10.56 11.65
C ALA A 184 1.31 9.18 12.21
N ARG A 185 1.20 8.18 11.33
CA ARG A 185 0.93 6.79 11.72
C ARG A 185 2.11 5.89 11.35
N ALA A 186 2.20 4.73 12.00
CA ALA A 186 3.19 3.71 11.68
C ALA A 186 2.85 2.98 10.37
N THR A 187 3.82 2.26 9.81
CA THR A 187 3.66 1.42 8.61
C THR A 187 2.75 0.21 8.82
N HIS A 188 2.65 -0.26 10.06
CA HIS A 188 1.91 -1.45 10.43
C HIS A 188 0.63 -1.09 11.19
N SER A 189 -0.40 -1.90 10.98
CA SER A 189 -1.67 -1.78 11.69
C SER A 189 -1.91 -3.04 12.52
N VAL A 190 -2.63 -2.88 13.63
CA VAL A 190 -3.05 -3.97 14.50
C VAL A 190 -4.49 -4.30 14.17
N THR A 191 -4.78 -5.59 13.95
CA THR A 191 -6.14 -6.08 13.68
C THR A 191 -6.69 -6.97 14.79
N ASN A 192 -5.84 -7.78 15.42
CA ASN A 192 -6.19 -8.66 16.53
C ASN A 192 -4.96 -8.95 17.40
N GLY A 193 -5.18 -9.49 18.60
CA GLY A 193 -4.13 -9.88 19.54
C GLY A 193 -3.71 -8.78 20.51
N ASN A 194 -2.71 -9.08 21.35
CA ASN A 194 -2.15 -8.17 22.35
C ASN A 194 -0.82 -7.63 21.85
N TRP A 195 -0.69 -6.32 21.80
CA TRP A 195 0.47 -5.63 21.26
C TRP A 195 0.97 -4.57 22.23
N TYR A 196 2.27 -4.35 22.20
CA TYR A 196 2.96 -3.31 22.96
C TYR A 196 3.89 -2.55 22.03
N TRP A 197 4.00 -1.26 22.27
CA TRP A 197 4.97 -0.38 21.64
C TRP A 197 5.39 0.69 22.63
N GLU A 198 6.56 1.27 22.39
CA GLU A 198 7.10 2.35 23.19
C GLU A 198 7.52 3.51 22.29
N THR A 199 7.61 4.68 22.89
CA THR A 199 8.09 5.89 22.23
C THR A 199 8.90 6.70 23.22
N THR A 200 9.93 7.35 22.72
CA THR A 200 10.77 8.27 23.48
C THR A 200 10.45 9.69 23.02
N ILE A 201 10.29 10.62 23.96
CA ILE A 201 10.18 12.05 23.66
C ILE A 201 11.60 12.60 23.72
N GLU A 202 12.20 12.87 22.56
CA GLU A 202 13.57 13.37 22.45
C GLU A 202 13.67 14.85 22.84
N GLU A 203 12.75 15.68 22.36
CA GLU A 203 12.71 17.11 22.63
C GLU A 203 11.26 17.56 22.88
N MET A 204 11.03 18.35 23.93
CA MET A 204 9.73 18.95 24.23
C MET A 204 9.93 20.40 24.69
N PRO A 205 10.02 21.37 23.77
CA PRO A 205 10.18 22.79 24.08
C PRO A 205 9.04 23.34 24.95
N ASP A 206 9.27 24.50 25.57
CA ASP A 206 8.22 25.18 26.33
C ASP A 206 7.03 25.54 25.44
N ASN A 207 5.84 25.43 26.02
CA ASN A 207 4.56 25.59 25.32
C ASN A 207 4.32 24.57 24.17
N SER A 208 5.08 23.48 24.12
CA SER A 208 4.79 22.32 23.27
C SER A 208 4.08 21.21 24.06
N ALA A 209 3.35 20.36 23.35
CA ALA A 209 2.74 19.16 23.91
C ALA A 209 2.56 18.12 22.80
N CYS A 210 2.85 16.85 23.11
CA CYS A 210 2.63 15.74 22.20
C CYS A 210 1.44 14.90 22.66
N ARG A 211 0.86 14.15 21.71
CA ARG A 211 -0.19 13.16 21.98
C ARG A 211 0.22 11.83 21.37
N ILE A 212 0.21 10.79 22.19
CA ILE A 212 0.74 9.47 21.86
C ILE A 212 -0.39 8.46 22.08
N GLY A 213 -0.60 7.55 21.14
CA GLY A 213 -1.63 6.53 21.27
C GLY A 213 -1.97 5.83 19.97
N TRP A 214 -3.22 5.42 19.84
CA TRP A 214 -3.72 4.61 18.72
C TRP A 214 -4.78 5.35 17.92
N SER A 215 -4.76 5.20 16.61
CA SER A 215 -5.81 5.70 15.70
C SER A 215 -6.26 4.64 14.71
N GLN A 216 -7.51 4.77 14.29
CA GLN A 216 -8.06 4.06 13.14
C GLN A 216 -7.79 4.86 11.85
N GLU A 217 -8.04 4.22 10.70
CA GLU A 217 -7.73 4.76 9.37
C GLU A 217 -8.41 6.12 9.08
N PHE A 218 -9.62 6.32 9.58
CA PHE A 218 -10.41 7.54 9.34
C PHE A 218 -10.06 8.72 10.26
N ALA A 219 -9.11 8.57 11.18
CA ALA A 219 -8.66 9.68 12.02
C ALA A 219 -8.03 10.80 11.17
N ASN A 220 -8.41 12.05 11.43
CA ASN A 220 -7.92 13.19 10.65
C ASN A 220 -6.45 13.51 10.99
N LEU A 221 -5.57 13.41 10.00
CA LEU A 221 -4.13 13.67 10.16
C LEU A 221 -3.80 15.14 10.48
N GLN A 222 -4.71 16.07 10.17
CA GLN A 222 -4.56 17.51 10.47
C GLN A 222 -5.10 17.90 11.85
N ALA A 223 -5.56 16.93 12.64
CA ALA A 223 -6.10 17.14 13.98
C ALA A 223 -5.21 16.45 15.04
N PRO A 224 -5.27 16.88 16.32
CA PRO A 224 -4.63 16.12 17.39
C PRO A 224 -5.22 14.73 17.51
N LEU A 225 -4.39 13.75 17.86
CA LEU A 225 -4.86 12.40 18.15
C LEU A 225 -5.89 12.42 19.29
N GLY A 226 -7.05 11.82 19.06
CA GLY A 226 -8.20 11.86 19.98
C GLY A 226 -9.11 13.08 19.83
N TYR A 227 -8.98 13.84 18.74
CA TYR A 227 -9.97 14.85 18.37
C TYR A 227 -11.31 14.25 17.95
N ASP A 228 -11.27 13.12 17.23
CA ASP A 228 -12.44 12.39 16.76
C ASP A 228 -12.60 11.05 17.50
N LYS A 229 -13.71 10.36 17.22
CA LYS A 229 -14.01 9.02 17.76
C LYS A 229 -13.09 7.91 17.25
N PHE A 230 -12.19 8.21 16.31
CA PHE A 230 -11.32 7.26 15.65
C PHE A 230 -9.90 7.25 16.25
N GLY A 231 -9.61 8.08 17.25
CA GLY A 231 -8.31 8.11 17.92
C GLY A 231 -8.42 8.12 19.45
N TYR A 232 -7.45 7.49 20.10
CA TYR A 232 -7.30 7.47 21.55
C TYR A 232 -5.85 7.83 21.88
N SER A 233 -5.65 8.80 22.77
CA SER A 233 -4.30 9.25 23.12
C SER A 233 -4.15 9.63 24.57
N TRP A 234 -2.89 9.59 25.00
CA TRP A 234 -2.39 10.26 26.19
C TRP A 234 -1.71 11.55 25.77
N ARG A 235 -1.96 12.61 26.55
CA ARG A 235 -1.30 13.90 26.39
C ARG A 235 -0.08 13.94 27.32
N SER A 236 1.02 14.50 26.85
CA SER A 236 2.26 14.59 27.66
C SER A 236 2.20 15.54 28.86
N ARG A 237 1.12 16.32 28.97
CA ARG A 237 0.81 17.23 30.09
C ARG A 237 -0.69 17.20 30.39
#